data_AF-A0A016TY06-F1
#
_entry.id   AF-A0A016TY06-F1
#
_cell.length_a   1.000
_cell.length_b   1.000
_cell.length_c   1.000
_cell.angle_alpha   90.00
_cell.angle_beta   90.00
_cell.angle_gamma   90.00
#
_symmetry.space_group_name_H-M   'P 1'
#
loop_
_entity.id
_entity.type
_entity.pdbx_description
1 polymer ?
#
loop_
_entity_poly.entity_id
_entity_poly.type
_entity_poly.pdbx_seq_one_letter_code
_entity_poly.pdbx_strand_id
1 'polypeptide(L)'
;MHILNQETEGDMPPYFKFLTLLSFHVFLEECVDVAIVEVGIGGEYDATNIVPHPVVCGITTLDIDHTSILGTTLPEIAWHKAGILKQGSPAVVTPLCQEALNVVRDRASERGVELKVAPLYQSYSFAKGYVSAGIAGDHQKVNISLALQLARAWIKRMGREGVKCLCQSFLQSLIVQL
;
A
#
# COMPACT_ATOMS: atom_id res chain seq x y z
N MET A 1 -3.89 20.87 -26.95
CA MET A 1 -3.14 19.74 -27.52
C MET A 1 -3.82 18.47 -27.04
N HIS A 2 -4.75 17.97 -27.84
CA HIS A 2 -5.50 16.74 -27.60
C HIS A 2 -4.60 15.54 -27.90
N ILE A 3 -4.17 14.83 -26.87
CA ILE A 3 -3.65 13.46 -26.99
C ILE A 3 -4.28 12.66 -25.85
N LEU A 4 -5.58 12.40 -25.96
CA LEU A 4 -6.15 11.21 -25.36
C LEU A 4 -5.85 10.11 -26.37
N ASN A 5 -4.78 9.35 -26.13
CA ASN A 5 -4.50 8.14 -26.89
C ASN A 5 -5.74 7.25 -26.80
N GLN A 6 -6.41 7.07 -27.93
CA GLN A 6 -7.40 6.02 -28.09
C GLN A 6 -6.63 4.70 -28.08
N GLU A 7 -6.68 3.96 -26.97
CA GLU A 7 -6.17 2.59 -26.90
C GLU A 7 -6.94 1.78 -27.98
N THR A 8 -6.24 1.28 -29.01
CA THR A 8 -6.85 0.46 -30.06
C THR A 8 -6.81 -1.01 -29.69
N GLU A 9 -7.76 -1.79 -30.21
CA GLU A 9 -7.80 -3.24 -30.03
C GLU A 9 -6.55 -3.88 -30.67
N GLY A 10 -5.56 -4.24 -29.86
CA GLY A 10 -4.29 -4.82 -30.29
C GLY A 10 -3.02 -4.14 -29.75
N ASP A 11 -3.15 -2.95 -29.14
CA ASP A 11 -2.00 -2.27 -28.54
C ASP A 11 -1.53 -2.99 -27.26
N MET A 12 -0.20 -3.11 -27.09
CA MET A 12 0.35 -3.60 -25.82
C MET A 12 0.05 -2.59 -24.70
N PRO A 13 -0.34 -3.07 -23.51
CA PRO A 13 -0.56 -2.17 -22.39
C PRO A 13 0.71 -1.37 -22.09
N PRO A 14 0.58 -0.10 -21.63
CA PRO A 14 1.70 0.67 -21.11
C PRO A 14 2.59 -0.17 -20.20
N TYR A 15 3.91 0.00 -20.34
CA TYR A 15 4.91 -0.89 -19.74
C TYR A 15 4.65 -1.23 -18.25
N PHE A 16 4.29 -0.25 -17.43
CA PHE A 16 4.00 -0.48 -16.01
C PHE A 16 2.72 -1.31 -15.78
N LYS A 17 1.67 -1.10 -16.58
CA LYS A 17 0.45 -1.93 -16.55
C LYS A 17 0.79 -3.38 -16.95
N PHE A 18 1.62 -3.56 -17.98
CA PHE A 18 2.09 -4.88 -18.40
C PHE A 18 2.84 -5.60 -17.26
N LEU A 19 3.82 -4.95 -16.65
CA LEU A 19 4.59 -5.52 -15.54
C LEU A 19 3.72 -5.85 -14.33
N THR A 20 2.72 -5.02 -14.03
CA THR A 20 1.77 -5.27 -12.94
C THR A 20 0.97 -6.55 -13.20
N LEU A 21 0.44 -6.72 -14.42
CA LEU A 21 -0.28 -7.93 -14.81
C LEU A 21 0.62 -9.17 -14.77
N LEU A 22 1.85 -9.06 -15.29
CA LEU A 22 2.83 -10.15 -15.25
C LEU A 22 3.15 -10.56 -13.81
N SER A 23 3.33 -9.60 -12.90
CA SER A 23 3.61 -9.87 -11.49
C SER A 23 2.47 -10.64 -10.84
N PHE A 24 1.21 -10.23 -11.08
CA PHE A 24 0.05 -10.96 -10.57
C PHE A 24 -0.05 -12.37 -11.16
N HIS A 25 0.20 -12.53 -12.46
CA HIS A 25 0.21 -13.86 -13.07
C HIS A 25 1.24 -14.78 -12.39
N VAL A 26 2.47 -14.30 -12.19
CA VAL A 26 3.52 -15.07 -11.50
C VAL A 26 3.11 -15.42 -10.07
N PHE A 27 2.54 -14.49 -9.30
CA PHE A 27 2.10 -14.79 -7.93
C PHE A 27 1.04 -15.89 -7.85
N LEU A 28 0.19 -16.01 -8.88
CA LEU A 28 -0.82 -17.08 -8.96
C LEU A 28 -0.24 -18.41 -9.36
N GLU A 29 0.60 -18.43 -10.40
CA GLU A 29 1.26 -19.65 -10.86
C GLU A 29 2.12 -20.24 -9.75
N GLU A 30 2.87 -19.40 -9.04
CA GLU A 30 3.70 -19.79 -7.89
C GLU A 30 2.89 -20.06 -6.61
N CYS A 31 1.56 -19.87 -6.64
CA CYS A 31 0.66 -20.19 -5.54
C CYS A 31 1.07 -19.54 -4.19
N VAL A 32 1.53 -18.29 -4.22
CA VAL A 32 2.07 -17.65 -3.01
C VAL A 32 0.99 -17.46 -1.94
N ASP A 33 1.37 -17.51 -0.66
CA ASP A 33 0.43 -17.31 0.46
C ASP A 33 0.09 -15.83 0.66
N VAL A 34 1.03 -14.95 0.33
CA VAL A 34 0.94 -13.50 0.47
C VAL A 34 1.79 -12.84 -0.60
N ALA A 35 1.29 -11.75 -1.16
CA ALA A 35 2.10 -10.88 -2.00
C ALA A 35 2.06 -9.43 -1.48
N ILE A 36 3.22 -8.79 -1.59
CA ILE A 36 3.50 -7.41 -1.20
C ILE A 36 3.61 -6.62 -2.51
N VAL A 37 2.79 -5.59 -2.66
CA VAL A 37 2.61 -4.86 -3.92
C VAL A 37 2.85 -3.39 -3.66
N GLU A 38 4.03 -2.91 -4.01
CA GLU A 38 4.37 -1.49 -3.95
C GLU A 38 3.59 -0.71 -5.01
N VAL A 39 3.08 0.46 -4.65
CA VAL A 39 2.39 1.35 -5.59
C VAL A 39 3.44 2.02 -6.47
N GLY A 40 3.20 2.07 -7.79
CA GLY A 40 4.12 2.76 -8.70
C GLY A 40 4.16 4.26 -8.46
N ILE A 41 3.07 4.96 -8.78
CA ILE A 41 2.96 6.41 -8.58
C ILE A 41 1.56 6.75 -8.01
N GLY A 42 1.55 7.46 -6.89
CA GLY A 42 0.31 7.91 -6.26
C GLY A 42 -0.40 6.80 -5.50
N GLY A 43 -1.50 6.29 -6.06
CA GLY A 43 -2.34 5.27 -5.41
C GLY A 43 -3.70 5.12 -6.08
N GLU A 44 -4.51 6.18 -6.09
CA GLU A 44 -5.89 6.15 -6.63
C GLU A 44 -5.97 5.56 -8.04
N TYR A 45 -5.10 6.03 -8.94
CA TYR A 45 -5.10 5.68 -10.36
C TYR A 45 -3.91 4.79 -10.76
N ASP A 46 -3.20 4.24 -9.78
CA ASP A 46 -2.06 3.37 -10.06
C ASP A 46 -2.51 2.01 -10.59
N ALA A 47 -1.73 1.41 -11.49
CA ALA A 47 -2.04 0.12 -12.10
C ALA A 47 -2.19 -1.01 -11.07
N THR A 48 -1.53 -0.89 -9.91
CA THR A 48 -1.60 -1.85 -8.82
C THR A 48 -2.90 -1.76 -8.00
N ASN A 49 -3.67 -0.66 -8.11
CA ASN A 49 -4.87 -0.43 -7.31
C ASN A 49 -6.12 -1.21 -7.78
N ILE A 50 -5.92 -2.31 -8.50
CA ILE A 50 -6.98 -3.18 -8.99
C ILE A 50 -7.44 -4.23 -7.96
N VAL A 51 -6.73 -4.34 -6.83
CA VAL A 51 -7.05 -5.30 -5.76
C VAL A 51 -8.28 -4.82 -4.96
N PRO A 52 -9.39 -5.57 -4.93
CA PRO A 52 -10.65 -5.11 -4.33
C PRO A 52 -10.76 -5.37 -2.81
N HIS A 53 -10.23 -6.48 -2.30
CA HIS A 53 -10.33 -6.86 -0.88
C HIS A 53 -8.98 -7.16 -0.25
N PRO A 54 -8.14 -6.14 -0.21
CA PRO A 54 -6.75 -6.36 0.07
C PRO A 54 -6.61 -6.52 1.63
N VAL A 55 -5.77 -7.43 2.17
CA VAL A 55 -5.74 -7.77 3.62
C VAL A 55 -5.52 -6.58 4.56
N VAL A 56 -4.56 -5.69 4.25
CA VAL A 56 -4.20 -4.52 5.09
C VAL A 56 -3.41 -3.47 4.30
N CYS A 57 -3.90 -2.23 4.17
CA CYS A 57 -3.21 -1.19 3.40
C CYS A 57 -2.13 -0.48 4.24
N GLY A 58 -1.04 -0.04 3.60
CA GLY A 58 0.01 0.78 4.21
C GLY A 58 0.16 2.12 3.49
N ILE A 59 0.41 3.21 4.22
CA ILE A 59 0.88 4.46 3.60
C ILE A 59 2.14 4.89 4.33
N THR A 60 3.26 4.87 3.61
CA THR A 60 4.56 5.32 4.11
C THR A 60 4.62 6.85 4.19
N THR A 61 5.78 7.40 4.60
CA THR A 61 6.01 8.83 4.68
C THR A 61 5.69 9.51 3.37
N LEU A 62 5.02 10.66 3.46
CA LEU A 62 4.72 11.51 2.32
C LEU A 62 5.87 12.50 2.15
N ASP A 63 6.48 12.50 0.98
CA ASP A 63 7.41 13.54 0.56
C ASP A 63 6.85 14.22 -0.70
N ILE A 64 7.36 15.40 -1.02
CA ILE A 64 7.03 16.09 -2.26
C ILE A 64 7.66 15.30 -3.40
N ASP A 65 6.86 14.44 -4.01
CA ASP A 65 7.28 13.54 -5.07
C ASP A 65 6.33 13.65 -6.27
N HIS A 66 6.89 13.47 -7.47
CA HIS A 66 6.13 13.44 -8.73
C HIS A 66 5.09 14.56 -8.87
N THR A 67 5.48 15.82 -8.60
CA THR A 67 4.56 16.96 -8.49
C THR A 67 3.77 17.28 -9.76
N SER A 68 4.26 16.85 -10.93
CA SER A 68 3.55 16.95 -12.21
C SER A 68 2.33 16.02 -12.30
N ILE A 69 2.25 14.99 -11.45
CA ILE A 69 1.22 13.95 -11.47
C ILE A 69 0.36 13.99 -10.19
N LEU A 70 0.99 14.19 -9.03
CA LEU A 70 0.35 14.05 -7.71
C LEU A 70 -0.11 15.37 -7.08
N GLY A 71 0.20 16.50 -7.73
CA GLY A 71 0.00 17.83 -7.17
C GLY A 71 1.25 18.39 -6.51
N THR A 72 1.19 19.65 -6.11
CA THR A 72 2.33 20.39 -5.57
C THR A 72 2.35 20.46 -4.05
N THR A 73 1.33 19.90 -3.40
CA THR A 73 1.14 20.00 -1.96
C THR A 73 1.04 18.61 -1.30
N LEU A 74 1.49 18.50 -0.05
CA LEU A 74 1.36 17.25 0.72
C LEU A 74 -0.09 16.75 0.85
N PRO A 75 -1.11 17.61 1.02
CA PRO A 75 -2.52 17.19 0.99
C PRO A 75 -2.96 16.53 -0.34
N GLU A 76 -2.52 17.04 -1.49
CA GLU A 76 -2.85 16.43 -2.79
C GLU A 76 -2.18 15.05 -2.94
N ILE A 77 -0.90 14.95 -2.55
CA ILE A 77 -0.16 13.69 -2.55
C ILE A 77 -0.81 12.68 -1.58
N ALA A 78 -1.21 13.14 -0.39
CA ALA A 78 -1.93 12.35 0.59
C ALA A 78 -3.25 11.82 0.03
N TRP A 79 -3.98 12.65 -0.72
CA TRP A 79 -5.21 12.25 -1.38
C TRP A 79 -4.94 11.11 -2.35
N HIS A 80 -3.96 11.25 -3.26
CA HIS A 80 -3.62 10.21 -4.22
C HIS A 80 -3.22 8.90 -3.54
N LYS A 81 -2.34 8.95 -2.54
CA LYS A 81 -1.86 7.76 -1.82
C LYS A 81 -2.96 7.08 -1.03
N ALA A 82 -3.88 7.82 -0.41
CA ALA A 82 -5.04 7.26 0.27
C ALA A 82 -6.08 6.64 -0.69
N GLY A 83 -5.84 6.63 -2.00
CA GLY A 83 -6.71 5.96 -2.97
C GLY A 83 -6.64 4.44 -2.94
N ILE A 84 -5.62 3.89 -2.31
CA ILE A 84 -5.48 2.44 -2.09
C ILE A 84 -6.37 1.92 -0.95
N LEU A 85 -6.95 2.82 -0.14
CA LEU A 85 -7.81 2.42 0.98
C LEU A 85 -9.06 1.73 0.44
N LYS A 86 -9.34 0.50 0.87
CA LYS A 86 -10.51 -0.29 0.44
C LYS A 86 -11.36 -0.69 1.62
N GLN A 87 -12.68 -0.56 1.49
CA GLN A 87 -13.65 -0.93 2.54
C GLN A 87 -13.40 -2.37 3.02
N GLY A 88 -13.52 -2.60 4.34
CA GLY A 88 -13.27 -3.90 4.97
C GLY A 88 -11.79 -4.25 5.19
N SER A 89 -10.88 -3.40 4.71
CA SER A 89 -9.43 -3.56 4.81
C SER A 89 -8.88 -2.52 5.78
N PRO A 90 -8.27 -2.91 6.92
CA PRO A 90 -7.64 -1.96 7.82
C PRO A 90 -6.48 -1.28 7.11
N ALA A 91 -6.16 -0.06 7.54
CA ALA A 91 -5.04 0.68 7.02
C ALA A 91 -4.12 1.17 8.13
N VAL A 92 -2.83 1.16 7.85
CA VAL A 92 -1.80 1.70 8.74
C VAL A 92 -1.01 2.76 8.00
N VAL A 93 -0.79 3.89 8.65
CA VAL A 93 0.03 4.98 8.09
C VAL A 93 1.16 5.33 9.00
N THR A 94 2.25 5.81 8.43
CA THR A 94 3.33 6.42 9.23
C THR A 94 2.86 7.71 9.89
N PRO A 95 3.58 8.24 10.89
CA PRO A 95 3.31 9.59 11.37
C PRO A 95 3.45 10.61 10.22
N LEU A 96 2.37 11.36 9.97
CA LEU A 96 2.29 12.38 8.92
C LEU A 96 2.12 13.78 9.55
N CYS A 97 2.38 14.84 8.78
CA CYS A 97 1.96 16.19 9.17
C CYS A 97 0.43 16.27 9.29
N GLN A 98 -0.08 17.24 10.05
CA GLN A 98 -1.49 17.29 10.40
C GLN A 98 -2.39 17.45 9.17
N GLU A 99 -1.95 18.25 8.18
CA GLU A 99 -2.69 18.54 6.96
C GLU A 99 -2.87 17.27 6.12
N ALA A 100 -1.78 16.51 5.91
CA ALA A 100 -1.84 15.26 5.18
C ALA A 100 -2.62 14.18 5.94
N LEU A 101 -2.42 14.08 7.26
CA LEU A 101 -3.12 13.11 8.09
C LEU A 101 -4.64 13.35 8.08
N ASN A 102 -5.08 14.61 8.04
CA ASN A 102 -6.50 14.95 7.91
C ASN A 102 -7.07 14.42 6.59
N VAL A 103 -6.40 14.66 5.47
CA VAL A 103 -6.83 14.11 4.17
C VAL A 103 -6.95 12.59 4.21
N VAL A 104 -5.94 11.89 4.74
CA VAL A 104 -5.99 10.43 4.82
C VAL A 104 -7.13 9.94 5.72
N ARG A 105 -7.40 10.64 6.84
CA ARG A 105 -8.52 10.33 7.74
C ARG A 105 -9.87 10.54 7.07
N ASP A 106 -10.03 11.64 6.34
CA ASP A 106 -11.26 11.96 5.63
C ASP A 106 -11.55 10.89 4.58
N ARG A 107 -10.54 10.52 3.77
CA ARG A 107 -10.66 9.43 2.79
C ARG A 107 -10.93 8.07 3.43
N ALA A 108 -10.29 7.78 4.56
CA ALA A 108 -10.57 6.56 5.32
C ALA A 108 -12.02 6.53 5.82
N SER A 109 -12.53 7.65 6.31
CA SER A 109 -13.93 7.80 6.76
C SER A 109 -14.91 7.63 5.60
N GLU A 110 -14.68 8.29 4.46
CA GLU A 110 -15.48 8.16 3.24
C GLU A 110 -15.60 6.71 2.77
N ARG A 111 -14.53 5.94 2.93
CA ARG A 111 -14.44 4.54 2.49
C ARG A 111 -14.76 3.52 3.60
N GLY A 112 -15.12 3.97 4.80
CA GLY A 112 -15.42 3.10 5.94
C GLY A 112 -14.23 2.22 6.37
N VAL A 113 -13.02 2.77 6.35
CA VAL A 113 -11.76 2.08 6.66
C VAL A 113 -11.27 2.42 8.07
N GLU A 114 -10.91 1.38 8.83
CA GLU A 114 -10.23 1.56 10.12
C GLU A 114 -8.78 1.99 9.87
N LEU A 115 -8.49 3.27 10.10
CA LEU A 115 -7.15 3.85 9.95
C LEU A 115 -6.41 3.89 11.29
N LYS A 116 -5.16 3.41 11.30
CA LYS A 116 -4.24 3.52 12.45
C LYS A 116 -2.96 4.24 12.05
N VAL A 117 -2.43 5.03 12.97
CA VAL A 117 -1.07 5.58 12.85
C VAL A 117 -0.10 4.61 13.51
N ALA A 118 0.94 4.23 12.79
CA ALA A 118 2.01 3.38 13.31
C ALA A 118 2.70 4.08 14.49
N PRO A 119 2.97 3.39 15.59
CA PRO A 119 3.62 4.01 16.74
C PRO A 119 5.10 4.29 16.41
N LEU A 120 5.74 5.13 17.21
CA LEU A 120 7.15 5.47 17.00
C LEU A 120 8.04 4.23 17.20
N TYR A 121 9.13 4.13 16.45
CA TYR A 121 10.06 2.99 16.57
C TYR A 121 10.55 2.77 18.02
N GLN A 122 10.74 3.85 18.76
CA GLN A 122 11.18 3.84 20.16
C GLN A 122 10.15 3.21 21.11
N SER A 123 8.88 3.07 20.71
CA SER A 123 7.87 2.41 21.56
C SER A 123 7.98 0.88 21.54
N TYR A 124 8.80 0.31 20.65
CA TYR A 124 8.97 -1.13 20.57
C TYR A 124 10.10 -1.60 21.49
N SER A 125 9.84 -2.71 22.18
CA SER A 125 10.88 -3.48 22.89
C SER A 125 11.26 -4.68 22.03
N PHE A 126 12.46 -4.64 21.44
CA PHE A 126 12.99 -5.74 20.65
C PHE A 126 13.83 -6.67 21.52
N ALA A 127 13.79 -7.98 21.24
CA ALA A 127 14.54 -8.97 22.01
C ALA A 127 16.07 -8.71 22.04
N LYS A 128 16.61 -8.16 20.94
CA LYS A 128 18.02 -7.76 20.83
C LYS A 128 18.25 -6.25 21.09
N GLY A 129 17.25 -5.56 21.63
CA GLY A 129 17.26 -4.09 21.82
C GLY A 129 17.00 -3.27 20.55
N TYR A 130 17.28 -3.80 19.36
CA TYR A 130 17.00 -3.13 18.08
C TYR A 130 16.67 -4.13 16.96
N VAL A 131 16.12 -3.61 15.86
CA VAL A 131 15.99 -4.26 14.56
C VAL A 131 16.72 -3.41 13.53
N SER A 132 17.60 -4.04 12.74
CA SER A 132 18.26 -3.37 11.62
C SER A 132 17.42 -3.50 10.36
N ALA A 133 17.31 -2.41 9.58
CA ALA A 133 16.72 -2.44 8.24
C ALA A 133 17.65 -3.09 7.19
N GLY A 134 18.91 -3.35 7.54
CA GLY A 134 19.93 -3.82 6.59
C GLY A 134 20.50 -2.72 5.69
N ILE A 135 19.90 -1.53 5.73
CA ILE A 135 20.32 -0.32 5.01
C ILE A 135 20.34 0.88 5.95
N ALA A 136 21.18 1.86 5.63
CA ALA A 136 21.34 3.07 6.44
C ALA A 136 20.19 4.06 6.22
N GLY A 137 19.88 4.86 7.26
CA GLY A 137 18.93 5.97 7.20
C GLY A 137 17.95 5.99 8.37
N ASP A 138 17.76 7.15 8.99
CA ASP A 138 16.83 7.29 10.12
C ASP A 138 15.37 7.07 9.73
N HIS A 139 15.00 7.40 8.50
CA HIS A 139 13.67 7.13 7.93
C HIS A 139 13.33 5.62 7.97
N GLN A 140 14.32 4.74 8.00
CA GLN A 140 14.11 3.30 8.09
C GLN A 140 13.44 2.88 9.40
N LYS A 141 13.60 3.65 10.49
CA LYS A 141 12.88 3.39 11.75
C LYS A 141 11.36 3.50 11.55
N VAL A 142 10.93 4.45 10.72
CA VAL A 142 9.52 4.66 10.39
C VAL A 142 9.01 3.53 9.49
N ASN A 143 9.80 3.14 8.47
CA ASN A 143 9.50 2.02 7.59
C ASN A 143 9.38 0.69 8.36
N ILE A 144 10.29 0.43 9.30
CA ILE A 144 10.23 -0.75 10.19
C ILE A 144 8.94 -0.73 10.99
N SER A 145 8.56 0.42 11.57
CA SER A 145 7.33 0.50 12.35
C SER A 145 6.10 0.18 11.49
N LEU A 146 6.02 0.74 10.28
CA LEU A 146 4.93 0.45 9.35
C LEU A 146 4.91 -1.05 8.99
N ALA A 147 6.04 -1.61 8.58
CA ALA A 147 6.17 -3.02 8.20
C ALA A 147 5.73 -3.96 9.35
N LEU A 148 6.12 -3.67 10.59
CA LEU A 148 5.72 -4.44 11.77
C LEU A 148 4.21 -4.40 12.00
N GLN A 149 3.57 -3.24 11.82
CA GLN A 149 2.13 -3.10 12.00
C GLN A 149 1.34 -3.82 10.89
N LEU A 150 1.80 -3.71 9.64
CA LEU A 150 1.20 -4.42 8.51
C LEU A 150 1.33 -5.94 8.69
N ALA A 151 2.51 -6.44 9.05
CA ALA A 151 2.73 -7.85 9.34
C ALA A 151 1.82 -8.35 10.48
N ARG A 152 1.70 -7.58 11.57
CA ARG A 152 0.79 -7.91 12.69
C ARG A 152 -0.67 -7.95 12.27
N ALA A 153 -1.11 -6.98 11.47
CA ALA A 153 -2.48 -6.95 10.95
C ALA A 153 -2.77 -8.15 10.06
N TRP A 154 -1.84 -8.50 9.16
CA TRP A 154 -1.92 -9.69 8.32
C TRP A 154 -2.01 -10.97 9.16
N ILE A 155 -1.07 -11.19 10.10
CA ILE A 155 -1.07 -12.36 11.00
C ILE A 155 -2.39 -12.48 11.77
N LYS A 156 -2.90 -11.37 12.31
CA LYS A 156 -4.15 -11.35 13.09
C LYS A 156 -5.37 -11.73 12.25
N ARG A 157 -5.40 -11.35 10.97
CA ARG A 157 -6.50 -11.68 10.06
C ARG A 157 -6.40 -13.13 9.57
N MET A 158 -5.22 -13.54 9.12
CA MET A 158 -5.00 -14.91 8.64
C MET A 158 -5.12 -15.97 9.75
N GLY A 159 -4.65 -15.66 10.96
CA GLY A 159 -4.77 -16.54 12.12
C GLY A 159 -6.21 -16.77 12.60
N ARG A 160 -7.18 -15.99 12.11
CA ARG A 160 -8.62 -16.17 12.39
C ARG A 160 -9.35 -16.96 11.29
N GLU A 161 -8.80 -17.03 10.07
CA GLU A 161 -9.49 -17.59 8.90
C GLU A 161 -8.76 -18.81 8.28
N GLY A 162 -7.57 -19.16 8.78
CA GLY A 162 -6.70 -20.17 8.19
C GLY A 162 -5.96 -19.63 6.97
N VAL A 163 -4.73 -20.10 6.72
CA VAL A 163 -3.97 -19.71 5.52
C VAL A 163 -4.60 -20.42 4.33
N LYS A 164 -5.31 -19.68 3.47
CA LYS A 164 -5.73 -20.16 2.16
C LYS A 164 -4.76 -19.61 1.12
N CYS A 165 -4.18 -20.51 0.33
CA CYS A 165 -3.34 -20.18 -0.81
C CYS A 165 -4.09 -19.23 -1.75
N LEU A 166 -3.39 -18.26 -2.37
CA LEU A 166 -3.98 -17.30 -3.31
C LEU A 166 -4.73 -17.99 -4.48
N CYS A 167 -4.39 -19.24 -4.81
CA CYS A 167 -5.06 -20.00 -5.86
C CYS A 167 -6.54 -20.33 -5.56
N GLN A 168 -6.98 -20.31 -4.30
CA GLN A 168 -8.37 -20.64 -3.91
C GLN A 168 -9.26 -19.41 -3.71
N SER A 169 -8.67 -18.21 -3.57
CA SER A 169 -9.40 -16.96 -3.44
C SER A 169 -8.50 -15.82 -3.87
N PHE A 170 -8.50 -15.54 -5.17
CA PHE A 170 -7.72 -14.51 -5.88
C PHE A 170 -7.75 -13.12 -5.22
N LEU A 171 -8.69 -12.88 -4.31
CA LEU A 171 -9.03 -11.58 -3.77
C LEU A 171 -8.79 -11.41 -2.26
N GLN A 172 -8.28 -12.42 -1.53
CA GLN A 172 -8.28 -12.37 -0.05
C GLN A 172 -6.92 -12.25 0.63
N SER A 173 -5.77 -12.42 -0.05
CA SER A 173 -4.47 -12.56 0.64
C SER A 173 -3.38 -11.56 0.21
N LEU A 174 -3.72 -10.53 -0.55
CA LEU A 174 -2.76 -9.59 -1.14
C LEU A 174 -2.81 -8.24 -0.43
N ILE A 175 -1.93 -7.93 0.55
CA ILE A 175 -1.33 -6.58 0.74
C ILE A 175 -0.10 -6.53 1.68
N VAL A 176 0.96 -5.88 1.18
CA VAL A 176 1.52 -4.63 1.73
C VAL A 176 1.59 -3.64 0.57
N GLN A 177 0.89 -2.50 0.63
CA GLN A 177 0.96 -1.41 -0.34
C GLN A 177 1.66 -0.26 0.38
N LEU A 178 2.62 0.37 -0.27
CA LEU A 178 3.47 1.47 0.21
C LEU A 178 3.40 2.59 -0.82
#